data_AF-A0A9X3EJD6-F1
#
_entry.id   AF-A0A9X3EJD6-F1
#
_cell.length_a   1.000
_cell.length_b   1.000
_cell.length_c   1.000
_cell.angle_alpha   90.00
_cell.angle_beta   90.00
_cell.angle_gamma   90.00
#
_symmetry.space_group_name_H-M   'P 1'
#
loop_
_entity.id
_entity.type
_entity.pdbx_description
1 polymer ?
#
loop_
_entity_poly.entity_id
_entity_poly.type
_entity_poly.pdbx_seq_one_letter_code
_entity_poly.pdbx_strand_id
1 'polypeptide(L)'
;MGFNPLAEKGIPLEKQIRNWSELNVQPFDKREVHPYTRARVIVMNGVEVESVMFSHQFARHTDDWALKRQLALVRRVDQQQQKAVNWLLPGDQSVLETTLAYEQVAIDLTAWLARTEPNPYLRQVLNFGLLEDFDHLYRYANLIDLVEGPSGSTRSSAT
;
A
#
# COMPACT_ATOMS: atom_id res chain seq x y z
N MET A 1 5.15 1.87 -27.45
CA MET A 1 5.61 0.78 -26.57
C MET A 1 5.38 1.22 -25.13
N GLY A 2 4.70 0.41 -24.32
CA GLY A 2 4.47 0.72 -22.90
C GLY A 2 5.71 0.43 -22.06
N PHE A 3 5.77 1.05 -20.88
CA PHE A 3 6.78 0.76 -19.87
C PHE A 3 6.69 -0.71 -19.42
N ASN A 4 7.81 -1.44 -19.44
CA ASN A 4 7.91 -2.80 -18.89
C ASN A 4 8.94 -2.80 -17.76
N PRO A 5 8.52 -2.77 -16.47
CA PRO A 5 9.44 -2.70 -15.35
C PRO A 5 10.42 -3.89 -15.27
N LEU A 6 10.08 -5.04 -15.86
CA LEU A 6 10.93 -6.24 -15.85
C LEU A 6 12.06 -6.18 -16.89
N ALA A 7 11.99 -5.27 -17.86
CA ALA A 7 13.02 -5.07 -18.86
C ALA A 7 14.01 -3.95 -18.48
N GLU A 8 13.69 -3.18 -17.44
CA GLU A 8 14.53 -2.06 -17.00
C GLU A 8 15.71 -2.54 -16.16
N LYS A 9 16.89 -1.93 -16.37
CA LYS A 9 18.12 -2.30 -15.65
C LYS A 9 18.10 -1.90 -14.16
N GLY A 10 17.13 -1.08 -13.75
CA GLY A 10 17.03 -0.56 -12.39
C GLY A 10 18.18 0.39 -12.01
N ILE A 11 18.29 0.67 -10.72
CA ILE A 11 19.33 1.52 -10.12
C ILE A 11 20.25 0.61 -9.30
N PRO A 12 21.58 0.72 -9.40
CA PRO A 12 22.50 -0.03 -8.53
C PRO A 12 22.21 0.21 -7.03
N LEU A 13 22.29 -0.81 -6.20
CA LEU A 13 21.81 -0.78 -4.80
C LEU A 13 22.48 0.33 -3.98
N GLU A 14 23.77 0.57 -4.19
CA GLU A 14 24.56 1.63 -3.56
C GLU A 14 24.11 3.05 -3.94
N LYS A 15 23.33 3.19 -5.02
CA LYS A 15 22.75 4.45 -5.50
C LYS A 15 21.26 4.59 -5.17
N GLN A 16 20.66 3.62 -4.47
CA GLN A 16 19.25 3.65 -4.09
C GLN A 16 19.00 4.29 -2.71
N ILE A 17 20.06 4.48 -1.90
CA ILE A 17 19.94 5.12 -0.59
C ILE A 17 19.59 6.59 -0.78
N ARG A 18 18.54 7.03 -0.10
CA ARG A 18 18.04 8.41 -0.15
C ARG A 18 18.47 9.24 1.05
N ASN A 19 18.70 10.52 0.84
CA ASN A 19 18.91 11.49 1.91
C ASN A 19 17.56 11.98 2.50
N TRP A 20 17.61 12.78 3.56
CA TRP A 20 16.40 13.28 4.23
C TRP A 20 15.52 14.17 3.34
N SER A 21 16.11 15.02 2.50
CA SER A 21 15.35 15.84 1.56
C SER A 21 14.62 15.02 0.50
N GLU A 22 15.22 13.92 0.05
CA GLU A 22 14.60 13.00 -0.92
C GLU A 22 13.53 12.10 -0.31
N LEU A 23 13.60 11.85 1.01
CA LEU A 23 12.58 11.10 1.74
C LEU A 23 11.38 11.96 2.11
N ASN A 24 11.57 13.28 2.25
CA ASN A 24 10.51 14.24 2.52
C ASN A 24 9.69 14.54 1.25
N VAL A 25 8.90 13.55 0.82
CA VAL A 25 8.02 13.68 -0.34
C VAL A 25 6.86 14.64 -0.06
N GLN A 26 6.35 15.28 -1.11
CA GLN A 26 5.13 16.06 -1.01
C GLN A 26 3.92 15.13 -1.04
N PRO A 27 3.05 15.13 0.00
CA PRO A 27 1.82 14.35 -0.03
C PRO A 27 0.88 14.84 -1.14
N PHE A 28 0.04 13.94 -1.66
CA PHE A 28 -0.99 14.33 -2.62
C PHE A 28 -2.16 15.05 -1.94
N ASP A 29 -2.88 15.89 -2.68
CA ASP A 29 -4.17 16.41 -2.20
C ASP A 29 -5.26 15.34 -2.36
N LYS A 30 -5.83 14.91 -1.23
CA LYS A 30 -6.87 13.87 -1.18
C LYS A 30 -8.15 14.22 -1.95
N ARG A 31 -8.39 15.50 -2.25
CA ARG A 31 -9.57 16.00 -2.99
C ARG A 31 -9.34 16.09 -4.50
N GLU A 32 -8.09 16.18 -4.94
CA GLU A 32 -7.75 16.38 -6.35
C GLU A 32 -7.32 15.08 -7.05
N VAL A 33 -6.90 14.06 -6.30
CA VAL A 33 -6.49 12.78 -6.88
C VAL A 33 -7.65 11.80 -7.03
N HIS A 34 -7.50 10.91 -8.01
CA HIS A 34 -8.39 9.76 -8.14
C HIS A 34 -8.26 8.83 -6.90
N PRO A 35 -9.35 8.20 -6.43
CA PRO A 35 -9.30 7.27 -5.29
C PRO A 35 -8.24 6.16 -5.43
N TYR A 36 -8.04 5.67 -6.66
CA TYR A 36 -7.01 4.67 -6.98
C TYR A 36 -5.56 5.16 -6.79
N THR A 37 -5.31 6.47 -6.71
CA THR A 37 -3.98 6.96 -6.34
C THR A 37 -3.63 6.53 -4.92
N ARG A 38 -4.57 6.66 -3.99
CA ARG A 38 -4.42 6.18 -2.61
C ARG A 38 -4.27 4.65 -2.56
N ALA A 39 -5.09 3.92 -3.32
CA ALA A 39 -4.99 2.46 -3.41
C ALA A 39 -3.60 2.00 -3.88
N ARG A 40 -3.04 2.64 -4.92
CA ARG A 40 -1.68 2.35 -5.41
C ARG A 40 -0.61 2.61 -4.35
N VAL A 41 -0.73 3.72 -3.62
CA VAL A 41 0.20 4.04 -2.53
C VAL A 41 0.14 2.96 -1.43
N ILE A 42 -1.07 2.53 -1.04
CA ILE A 42 -1.28 1.47 -0.04
C ILE A 42 -0.69 0.14 -0.51
N VAL A 43 -0.98 -0.28 -1.75
CA VAL A 43 -0.44 -1.53 -2.32
C VAL A 43 1.09 -1.49 -2.34
N MET A 44 1.68 -0.42 -2.86
CA MET A 44 3.13 -0.29 -2.92
C MET A 44 3.74 -0.24 -1.53
N ASN A 45 3.09 0.39 -0.55
CA ASN A 45 3.54 0.35 0.83
C ASN A 45 3.56 -1.08 1.38
N GLY A 46 2.50 -1.86 1.14
CA GLY A 46 2.40 -3.25 1.56
C GLY A 46 3.51 -4.12 0.96
N VAL A 47 3.81 -3.94 -0.33
CA VAL A 47 4.92 -4.63 -1.01
C VAL A 47 6.26 -4.36 -0.31
N GLU A 48 6.57 -3.11 0.00
CA GLU A 48 7.82 -2.76 0.68
C GLU A 48 7.86 -3.27 2.13
N VAL A 49 6.73 -3.23 2.84
CA VAL A 49 6.62 -3.80 4.21
C VAL A 49 6.93 -5.30 4.19
N GLU A 50 6.33 -6.05 3.26
CA GLU A 50 6.58 -7.48 3.13
C GLU A 50 8.04 -7.77 2.75
N SER A 51 8.65 -6.98 1.85
CA SER A 51 10.07 -7.13 1.52
C SER A 51 10.99 -6.93 2.74
N VAL A 52 10.71 -5.91 3.55
CA VAL A 52 11.44 -5.63 4.80
C VAL A 52 11.28 -6.78 5.80
N MET A 53 10.05 -7.28 6.00
CA MET A 53 9.77 -8.37 6.94
C MET A 53 10.37 -9.69 6.49
N PHE A 54 10.22 -10.03 5.21
CA PHE A 54 10.80 -11.22 4.60
C PHE A 54 12.33 -11.22 4.74
N SER A 55 13.00 -10.13 4.34
CA SER A 55 14.46 -10.04 4.41
C SER A 55 14.97 -10.08 5.86
N HIS A 56 14.21 -9.53 6.81
CA HIS A 56 14.51 -9.64 8.23
C HIS A 56 14.40 -11.10 8.72
N GLN A 57 13.31 -11.78 8.36
CA GLN A 57 13.09 -13.17 8.75
C GLN A 57 14.14 -14.09 8.12
N PHE A 58 14.47 -13.90 6.84
CA PHE A 58 15.49 -14.67 6.15
C PHE A 58 16.86 -14.53 6.84
N ALA A 59 17.26 -13.31 7.22
CA ALA A 59 18.52 -13.09 7.93
C ALA A 59 18.64 -13.88 9.26
N ARG A 60 17.52 -14.26 9.89
CA ARG A 60 17.49 -15.09 11.12
C ARG A 60 17.61 -16.60 10.85
N HIS A 61 17.46 -17.03 9.61
CA HIS A 61 17.39 -18.44 9.20
C HIS A 61 18.52 -18.85 8.27
N THR A 62 19.59 -18.05 8.22
CA THR A 62 20.82 -18.38 7.51
C THR A 62 22.02 -18.11 8.41
N ASP A 63 23.13 -18.81 8.17
CA ASP A 63 24.42 -18.56 8.83
C ASP A 63 25.43 -17.87 7.91
N ASP A 64 25.08 -17.63 6.63
CA ASP A 64 25.93 -16.93 5.68
C ASP A 64 26.00 -15.42 5.99
N TRP A 65 27.18 -14.98 6.46
CA TRP A 65 27.45 -13.59 6.79
C TRP A 65 27.44 -12.64 5.57
N ALA A 66 27.91 -13.10 4.41
CA ALA A 66 27.90 -12.28 3.20
C ALA A 66 26.46 -12.00 2.77
N LEU A 67 25.60 -13.03 2.82
CA LEU A 67 24.17 -12.90 2.55
C LEU A 67 23.48 -12.00 3.59
N LYS A 68 23.75 -12.16 4.89
CA LYS A 68 23.20 -11.28 5.93
C LYS A 68 23.52 -9.81 5.68
N ARG A 69 24.75 -9.51 5.24
CA ARG A 69 25.17 -8.14 4.91
C ARG A 69 24.39 -7.59 3.71
N GLN A 70 24.18 -8.40 2.67
CA GLN A 70 23.37 -8.01 1.51
C GLN A 70 21.91 -7.77 1.90
N LEU A 71 21.31 -8.68 2.68
CA LEU A 71 19.94 -8.53 3.20
C LEU A 71 19.78 -7.26 4.05
N ALA A 72 20.78 -6.90 4.84
CA ALA A 72 20.76 -5.67 5.62
C ALA A 72 20.75 -4.41 4.74
N LEU A 73 21.52 -4.42 3.64
CA LEU A 73 21.57 -3.30 2.71
C LEU A 73 20.26 -3.15 1.92
N VAL A 74 19.73 -4.26 1.39
CA VAL A 74 18.42 -4.29 0.70
C VAL A 74 17.32 -3.79 1.64
N ARG A 75 17.24 -4.34 2.85
CA ARG A 75 16.24 -3.92 3.84
C ARG A 75 16.33 -2.44 4.19
N ARG A 76 17.52 -1.85 4.22
CA ARG A 76 17.67 -0.40 4.45
C ARG A 76 17.07 0.42 3.30
N VAL A 77 17.30 -0.01 2.07
CA VAL A 77 16.74 0.62 0.87
C VAL A 77 15.23 0.47 0.85
N ASP A 78 14.70 -0.75 1.00
CA ASP A 78 13.25 -1.01 1.00
C ASP A 78 12.54 -0.24 2.12
N GLN A 79 13.17 -0.11 3.30
CA GLN A 79 12.62 0.71 4.37
C GLN A 79 12.55 2.21 4.04
N GLN A 80 13.47 2.71 3.22
CA GLN A 80 13.43 4.08 2.72
C GLN A 80 12.38 4.25 1.62
N GLN A 81 12.21 3.25 0.75
CA GLN A 81 11.15 3.23 -0.26
C GLN A 81 9.77 3.17 0.39
N GLN A 82 9.59 2.28 1.37
CA GLN A 82 8.38 2.16 2.20
C GLN A 82 7.98 3.52 2.79
N LYS A 83 8.92 4.23 3.41
CA LYS A 83 8.67 5.57 3.98
C LYS A 83 8.29 6.59 2.91
N ALA A 84 9.07 6.66 1.84
CA ALA A 84 8.82 7.63 0.76
C ALA A 84 7.45 7.40 0.12
N VAL A 85 7.02 6.14 -0.05
CA VAL A 85 5.68 5.81 -0.54
C VAL A 85 4.63 6.13 0.52
N ASN A 86 4.82 5.71 1.78
CA ASN A 86 3.85 5.94 2.86
C ASN A 86 3.55 7.43 3.06
N TRP A 87 4.57 8.26 3.01
CA TRP A 87 4.46 9.70 3.23
C TRP A 87 3.82 10.46 2.06
N LEU A 88 3.46 9.78 0.97
CA LEU A 88 2.55 10.35 -0.03
C LEU A 88 1.12 10.47 0.51
N LEU A 89 0.73 9.65 1.49
CA LEU A 89 -0.58 9.77 2.15
C LEU A 89 -0.61 11.07 2.98
N PRO A 90 -1.59 11.95 2.75
CA PRO A 90 -1.62 13.23 3.44
C PRO A 90 -2.06 13.06 4.90
N GLY A 91 -1.46 13.85 5.79
CA GLY A 91 -1.71 13.75 7.23
C GLY A 91 -3.08 14.24 7.69
N ASP A 92 -3.82 14.94 6.82
CA ASP A 92 -5.20 15.37 7.06
C ASP A 92 -6.24 14.32 6.60
N GLN A 93 -5.79 13.15 6.12
CA GLN A 93 -6.66 12.02 5.81
C GLN A 93 -7.22 11.40 7.09
N SER A 94 -8.53 11.21 7.15
CA SER A 94 -9.18 10.59 8.32
C SER A 94 -8.86 9.10 8.40
N VAL A 95 -9.09 8.53 9.59
CA VAL A 95 -8.97 7.08 9.78
C VAL A 95 -9.98 6.35 8.88
N LEU A 96 -11.21 6.85 8.73
CA LEU A 96 -12.23 6.23 7.89
C LEU A 96 -11.88 6.34 6.40
N GLU A 97 -11.36 7.47 5.94
CA GLU A 97 -10.86 7.63 4.56
C GLU A 97 -9.73 6.64 4.25
N THR A 98 -8.88 6.37 5.25
CA THR A 98 -7.79 5.39 5.15
C THR A 98 -8.35 3.97 5.11
N THR A 99 -9.25 3.61 6.03
CA THR A 99 -9.88 2.28 6.07
C THR A 99 -10.63 1.96 4.78
N LEU A 100 -11.43 2.90 4.25
CA LEU A 100 -12.13 2.72 2.97
C LEU A 100 -11.17 2.39 1.83
N ALA A 101 -9.99 3.01 1.82
CA ALA A 101 -8.99 2.76 0.80
C ALA A 101 -8.30 1.40 0.97
N TYR A 102 -8.11 0.93 2.20
CA TYR A 102 -7.66 -0.43 2.46
C TYR A 102 -8.69 -1.46 1.97
N GLU A 103 -9.98 -1.26 2.26
CA GLU A 103 -11.03 -2.16 1.75
C GLU A 103 -11.08 -2.15 0.22
N GLN A 104 -10.91 -0.98 -0.43
CA GLN A 104 -10.83 -0.91 -1.88
C GLN A 104 -9.65 -1.73 -2.43
N VAL A 105 -8.48 -1.65 -1.79
CA VAL A 105 -7.31 -2.45 -2.15
C VAL A 105 -7.57 -3.95 -1.97
N ALA A 106 -8.20 -4.34 -0.86
CA ALA A 106 -8.55 -5.73 -0.58
C ALA A 106 -9.46 -6.30 -1.68
N ILE A 107 -10.54 -5.58 -2.02
CA ILE A 107 -11.47 -5.94 -3.11
C ILE A 107 -10.72 -6.15 -4.43
N ASP A 108 -9.90 -5.19 -4.85
CA ASP A 108 -9.23 -5.25 -6.16
C ASP A 108 -8.22 -6.40 -6.24
N LEU A 109 -7.43 -6.62 -5.18
CA LEU A 109 -6.44 -7.70 -5.12
C LEU A 109 -7.12 -9.06 -5.02
N THR A 110 -8.10 -9.23 -4.14
CA THR A 110 -8.85 -10.48 -3.97
C THR A 110 -9.59 -10.83 -5.26
N ALA A 111 -10.23 -9.86 -5.91
CA ALA A 111 -10.89 -10.07 -7.20
C ALA A 111 -9.91 -10.47 -8.30
N TRP A 112 -8.72 -9.87 -8.34
CA TRP A 112 -7.68 -10.26 -9.30
C TRP A 112 -7.21 -11.69 -9.04
N LEU A 113 -6.89 -12.04 -7.79
CA LEU A 113 -6.48 -13.40 -7.40
C LEU A 113 -7.56 -14.43 -7.77
N ALA A 114 -8.83 -14.16 -7.45
CA ALA A 114 -9.94 -15.06 -7.75
C ALA A 114 -10.06 -15.35 -9.26
N ARG A 115 -9.84 -14.35 -10.12
CA ARG A 115 -9.88 -14.52 -11.58
C ARG A 115 -8.73 -15.37 -12.12
N THR A 116 -7.57 -15.33 -11.48
CA THR A 116 -6.36 -16.02 -11.94
C THR A 116 -6.12 -17.37 -11.26
N GLU A 117 -6.79 -17.64 -10.13
CA GLU A 117 -6.59 -18.84 -9.33
C GLU A 117 -7.08 -20.11 -10.07
N PRO A 118 -6.20 -21.08 -10.39
CA PRO A 118 -6.58 -22.30 -11.09
C PRO A 118 -7.35 -23.30 -10.21
N ASN A 119 -7.12 -23.31 -8.90
CA ASN A 119 -7.78 -24.25 -8.00
C ASN A 119 -9.22 -23.81 -7.72
N PRO A 120 -10.25 -24.61 -8.08
CA PRO A 120 -11.65 -24.22 -7.89
C PRO A 120 -12.04 -23.97 -6.43
N TYR A 121 -11.46 -24.72 -5.50
CA TYR A 121 -11.72 -24.54 -4.08
C TYR A 121 -11.15 -23.22 -3.57
N LEU A 122 -9.89 -22.91 -3.90
CA LEU A 122 -9.28 -21.64 -3.51
C LEU A 122 -9.99 -20.45 -4.14
N ARG A 123 -10.42 -20.57 -5.40
CA ARG A 123 -11.26 -19.56 -6.05
C ARG A 123 -12.56 -19.32 -5.29
N GLN A 124 -13.21 -20.38 -4.79
CA GLN A 124 -14.43 -20.24 -3.99
C GLN A 124 -14.16 -19.54 -2.65
N VAL A 125 -13.04 -19.85 -1.99
CA VAL A 125 -12.61 -19.16 -0.76
C VAL A 125 -12.36 -17.67 -1.04
N LEU A 126 -11.67 -17.33 -2.13
CA LEU A 126 -11.43 -15.94 -2.53
C LEU A 126 -12.74 -15.21 -2.88
N ASN A 127 -13.66 -15.88 -3.58
CA ASN A 127 -14.98 -15.30 -3.88
C ASN A 127 -15.79 -15.04 -2.61
N PHE A 128 -15.67 -15.89 -1.59
CA PHE A 128 -16.31 -15.66 -0.29
C PHE A 128 -15.67 -14.46 0.41
N GLY A 129 -14.34 -14.40 0.50
CA GLY A 129 -13.64 -13.24 1.09
C GLY A 129 -13.98 -11.93 0.38
N LEU A 130 -14.14 -11.96 -0.95
CA LEU A 130 -14.56 -10.78 -1.72
C LEU A 130 -15.95 -10.25 -1.29
N LEU A 131 -16.88 -11.14 -0.90
CA LEU A 131 -18.18 -10.71 -0.38
C LEU A 131 -18.04 -10.01 0.99
N GLU A 132 -17.11 -10.46 1.83
CA GLU A 132 -16.81 -9.84 3.11
C GLU A 132 -16.18 -8.45 2.91
N ASP A 133 -15.19 -8.33 2.02
CA ASP A 133 -14.55 -7.05 1.70
C ASP A 133 -15.58 -6.02 1.16
N PHE A 134 -16.55 -6.46 0.33
CA PHE A 134 -17.64 -5.59 -0.14
C PHE A 134 -18.58 -5.14 0.99
N ASP A 135 -18.93 -6.03 1.93
CA ASP A 135 -19.76 -5.68 3.09
C ASP A 135 -19.04 -4.69 4.01
N HIS A 136 -17.73 -4.86 4.23
CA HIS A 136 -16.91 -3.90 4.97
C HIS A 136 -16.89 -2.53 4.29
N LEU A 137 -16.59 -2.48 2.99
CA LEU A 137 -16.58 -1.23 2.24
C LEU A 137 -17.94 -0.50 2.35
N TYR A 138 -19.05 -1.24 2.21
CA TYR A 138 -20.39 -0.68 2.36
C TYR A 138 -20.64 -0.12 3.77
N ARG A 139 -20.26 -0.85 4.82
CA ARG A 139 -20.43 -0.40 6.21
C ARG A 139 -19.58 0.82 6.54
N TYR A 140 -18.33 0.85 6.10
CA TYR A 140 -17.45 1.99 6.31
C TYR A 140 -17.89 3.22 5.50
N ALA A 141 -18.48 3.04 4.32
CA ALA A 141 -19.06 4.13 3.53
C ALA A 141 -20.26 4.77 4.27
N ASN A 142 -21.14 3.95 4.84
CA ASN A 142 -22.24 4.46 5.67
C ASN A 142 -21.72 5.14 6.95
N LEU A 143 -20.65 4.61 7.55
CA LEU A 143 -20.08 5.17 8.77
C LEU A 143 -19.41 6.53 8.53
N ILE A 144 -18.68 6.70 7.42
CA ILE A 144 -18.05 7.99 7.10
C ILE A 144 -19.11 9.06 6.84
N ASP A 145 -20.19 8.74 6.12
CA ASP A 145 -21.29 9.67 5.90
C ASP A 145 -22.00 10.05 7.22
N LEU A 146 -22.12 9.11 8.17
CA LEU A 146 -22.72 9.35 9.47
C LEU A 146 -21.85 10.24 10.38
N VAL A 147 -20.54 10.01 10.40
CA VAL A 147 -19.60 10.66 11.33
C VAL A 147 -19.06 11.97 10.78
N GLU A 148 -18.77 12.02 9.48
CA GLU A 148 -18.12 13.15 8.79
C GLU A 148 -19.09 13.96 7.92
N GLY A 149 -20.30 13.45 7.68
CA GLY A 149 -21.35 14.06 6.86
C GLY A 149 -21.28 13.65 5.39
N PRO A 150 -22.37 13.83 4.61
CA PRO A 150 -22.39 13.48 3.20
C PRO A 150 -21.30 14.27 2.46
N SER A 151 -20.33 13.55 1.87
CA SER A 151 -19.20 14.12 1.13
C SER A 151 -18.34 15.15 1.88
N GLY A 152 -17.86 14.86 3.10
CA GLY A 152 -16.74 15.60 3.72
C GLY A 152 -16.91 17.13 3.76
N SER A 153 -18.16 17.60 3.78
CA SER A 153 -18.50 19.01 3.87
C SER A 153 -18.15 19.43 5.29
N THR A 154 -16.95 19.99 5.45
CA THR A 154 -16.58 20.79 6.61
C THR A 154 -17.73 21.71 6.94
N ARG A 155 -18.40 21.46 8.08
CA ARG A 155 -19.17 22.51 8.74
C ARG A 155 -18.17 23.62 9.04
N SER A 156 -18.19 24.67 8.23
CA SER A 156 -17.62 25.96 8.59
C SER A 156 -18.29 26.39 9.89
N SER A 157 -17.63 26.14 11.03
CA SER A 157 -17.98 26.78 12.28
C SER A 157 -17.61 28.25 12.16
N ALA A 158 -18.55 29.04 11.67
CA ALA A 158 -18.56 30.47 11.91
C ALA A 158 -18.80 30.68 13.40
N THR A 159 -17.74 31.03 14.12
CA THR A 159 -17.73 31.78 15.37
C THR A 159 -16.61 32.78 15.31
#